data_AF-A0A7X6SXV5-F1
#
_entry.id   AF-A0A7X6SXV5-F1
#
_cell.length_a   1.000
_cell.length_b   1.000
_cell.length_c   1.000
_cell.angle_alpha   90.00
_cell.angle_beta   90.00
_cell.angle_gamma   90.00
#
_symmetry.space_group_name_H-M   'P 1'
#
loop_
_entity.id
_entity.type
_entity.pdbx_description
1 polymer ?
#
loop_
_entity_poly.entity_id
_entity_poly.type
_entity_poly.pdbx_seq_one_letter_code
_entity_poly.pdbx_strand_id
1 'polypeptide(L)'
;MEKPKGSIYISIGSIGMIVLSGIGILLSPFLIIVSSWIAKLFREIGTILPGHARGAGYPAEMVMGRFISGIGIAIGIIVLVVSGLQLAFGILTWKKKDDLVNTTFPLAVGIAFAALALPMGFTALGLIQLAFPILLIVGATLNRQQGNELRAQAHYHTAQQMTYLPQSPIPIAEKPAEPVAVKAAAPDEPVPANVEPEEPVSATDAPEE
;
A
#
# COMPACT_ATOMS: atom_id res chain seq x y z
N MET A 1 20.00 -18.05 4.39
CA MET A 1 18.58 -17.66 4.41
C MET A 1 18.01 -17.94 3.04
N GLU A 2 17.00 -18.81 2.94
CA GLU A 2 16.35 -19.11 1.65
C GLU A 2 15.57 -17.88 1.17
N LYS A 3 15.66 -17.59 -0.14
CA LYS A 3 14.93 -16.46 -0.73
C LYS A 3 13.43 -16.79 -0.78
N PRO A 4 12.55 -15.79 -0.61
CA PRO A 4 11.11 -15.99 -0.80
C PRO A 4 10.81 -16.50 -2.22
N LYS A 5 9.94 -17.49 -2.38
CA LYS A 5 9.49 -18.00 -3.69
C LYS A 5 8.83 -16.90 -4.52
N GLY A 6 8.10 -15.99 -3.87
CA GLY A 6 7.46 -14.85 -4.53
C GLY A 6 8.41 -13.69 -4.87
N SER A 7 9.66 -13.68 -4.39
CA SER A 7 10.63 -12.60 -4.65
C SER A 7 10.92 -12.44 -6.15
N ILE A 8 10.92 -13.53 -6.91
CA ILE A 8 11.13 -13.51 -8.37
C ILE A 8 9.99 -12.76 -9.08
N TYR A 9 8.73 -13.10 -8.76
CA TYR A 9 7.57 -12.45 -9.37
C TYR A 9 7.47 -10.97 -8.98
N ILE A 10 7.78 -10.63 -7.73
CA ILE A 10 7.84 -9.24 -7.28
C ILE A 10 8.94 -8.47 -8.02
N SER A 11 10.10 -9.10 -8.25
CA SER A 11 11.20 -8.50 -9.01
C SER A 11 10.78 -8.21 -10.45
N ILE A 12 10.19 -9.19 -11.14
CA ILE A 12 9.76 -9.02 -12.54
C ILE A 12 8.67 -7.95 -12.64
N GLY A 13 7.68 -7.97 -11.74
CA GLY A 13 6.62 -6.97 -11.68
C GLY A 13 7.15 -5.56 -11.42
N SER A 14 8.08 -5.41 -10.47
CA SER A 14 8.70 -4.10 -10.16
C SER A 14 9.61 -3.59 -11.28
N ILE A 15 10.43 -4.45 -11.91
CA ILE A 15 11.22 -4.09 -13.11
C ILE A 15 10.29 -3.58 -14.21
N GLY A 16 9.22 -4.33 -14.51
CA GLY A 16 8.28 -3.95 -15.55
C GLY A 16 7.61 -2.60 -15.27
N MET A 17 7.20 -2.37 -14.02
CA MET A 17 6.64 -1.09 -13.59
C MET A 17 7.64 0.07 -13.73
N ILE A 18 8.91 -0.15 -13.39
CA ILE A 18 9.99 0.85 -13.55
C ILE A 18 10.21 1.16 -15.02
N VAL A 19 10.32 0.15 -15.89
CA VAL A 19 10.53 0.34 -17.34
C VAL A 19 9.35 1.09 -17.96
N LEU A 20 8.11 0.68 -17.66
CA LEU A 20 6.91 1.38 -18.15
C LEU A 20 6.86 2.82 -17.68
N SER A 21 7.17 3.07 -16.40
CA SER A 21 7.19 4.42 -15.86
C SER A 21 8.26 5.30 -16.52
N GLY A 22 9.42 4.72 -16.85
CA GLY A 22 10.45 5.41 -17.62
C GLY A 22 9.92 5.84 -18.98
N ILE A 23 9.29 4.93 -19.73
CA ILE A 23 8.67 5.24 -21.01
C ILE A 23 7.59 6.33 -20.85
N GLY A 24 6.75 6.23 -19.83
CA GLY A 24 5.69 7.22 -19.54
C GLY A 24 6.26 8.62 -19.26
N ILE A 25 7.31 8.72 -18.45
CA ILE A 25 8.00 9.99 -18.16
C ILE A 25 8.62 10.59 -19.44
N LEU A 26 9.20 9.76 -20.32
CA LEU A 26 9.73 10.22 -21.60
C LEU A 26 8.63 10.66 -22.58
N LEU A 27 7.48 9.97 -22.57
CA LEU A 27 6.36 10.23 -23.48
C LEU A 27 5.54 11.45 -23.07
N SER A 28 5.46 11.76 -21.77
CA SER A 28 4.74 12.92 -21.24
C SER A 28 5.11 14.26 -21.87
N PRO A 29 6.39 14.71 -21.88
CA PRO A 29 6.75 15.98 -22.52
C PRO A 29 6.46 15.94 -24.03
N PHE A 30 6.60 14.78 -24.68
CA PHE A 30 6.26 14.62 -26.09
C PHE A 30 4.75 14.85 -26.33
N LEU A 31 3.87 14.27 -25.52
CA LEU A 31 2.42 14.48 -25.59
C LEU A 31 2.02 15.95 -25.38
N ILE A 32 2.67 16.63 -24.43
CA ILE A 32 2.44 18.05 -24.16
C ILE A 32 2.81 18.89 -25.40
N ILE A 33 3.97 18.62 -26.01
CA ILE A 33 4.44 19.33 -27.20
C ILE A 33 3.50 19.06 -28.39
N VAL A 34 3.17 17.80 -28.64
CA VAL A 34 2.29 17.41 -29.76
C VAL A 34 0.89 18.00 -29.59
N SER A 35 0.32 17.97 -28.39
CA SER A 35 -0.96 18.62 -28.10
C SER A 35 -0.93 20.13 -28.36
N SER A 36 0.14 20.81 -27.92
CA SER A 36 0.31 22.24 -28.19
C SER A 36 0.44 22.54 -29.69
N TRP A 37 1.14 21.67 -30.42
CA TRP A 37 1.33 21.80 -31.87
C TRP A 37 0.03 21.59 -32.64
N ILE A 38 -0.73 20.55 -32.28
CA ILE A 38 -2.07 20.27 -32.83
C ILE A 38 -3.00 21.45 -32.58
N ALA A 39 -3.01 22.00 -31.36
CA ALA A 39 -3.85 23.15 -31.04
C ALA A 39 -3.49 24.41 -31.86
N LYS A 40 -2.21 24.61 -32.19
CA LYS A 40 -1.78 25.68 -33.10
C LYS A 40 -2.28 25.43 -34.53
N LEU A 41 -2.18 24.19 -35.02
CA LEU A 41 -2.65 23.81 -36.35
C LEU A 41 -4.16 24.05 -36.52
N PHE A 42 -4.98 23.68 -35.53
CA PHE A 42 -6.43 23.94 -35.55
C PHE A 42 -6.77 25.44 -35.51
N ARG A 43 -5.97 26.25 -34.80
CA ARG A 43 -6.14 27.71 -34.78
C ARG A 43 -5.80 28.33 -36.12
N GLU A 44 -4.73 27.88 -36.76
CA GLU A 44 -4.33 28.37 -38.08
C GLU A 44 -5.35 27.98 -39.14
N ILE A 45 -5.79 26.72 -39.20
CA ILE A 45 -6.79 26.24 -40.17
C ILE A 45 -8.12 27.00 -40.05
N GLY A 46 -8.60 27.26 -38.83
CA GLY A 46 -9.80 28.06 -38.59
C GLY A 46 -9.70 29.50 -39.09
N THR A 47 -8.49 30.07 -39.10
CA THR A 47 -8.25 31.42 -39.65
C THR A 47 -8.16 31.47 -41.18
N ILE A 48 -7.91 30.35 -41.88
CA ILE A 48 -7.79 30.29 -43.36
C ILE A 48 -9.12 29.92 -44.05
N LEU A 49 -10.22 29.80 -43.31
CA LEU A 49 -11.56 29.55 -43.86
C LEU A 49 -12.41 30.85 -43.81
N PRO A 50 -12.13 31.88 -44.63
CA PRO A 50 -12.83 33.17 -44.57
C PRO A 50 -14.28 33.12 -45.13
N GLY A 51 -14.89 31.94 -45.28
CA GLY A 51 -16.01 31.75 -46.20
C GLY A 51 -17.41 31.58 -45.60
N HIS A 52 -17.61 31.12 -44.36
CA HIS A 52 -18.94 30.60 -43.96
C HIS A 52 -19.48 31.04 -42.59
N ALA A 53 -18.76 31.85 -41.79
CA ALA A 53 -19.21 32.22 -40.44
C ALA A 53 -19.46 33.72 -40.24
N ARG A 54 -19.93 34.44 -41.28
CA ARG A 54 -20.30 35.87 -41.14
C ARG A 54 -21.70 36.12 -40.55
N GLY A 55 -22.43 35.08 -40.14
CA GLY A 55 -23.86 35.22 -39.80
C GLY A 55 -24.29 34.92 -38.37
N ALA A 56 -23.55 34.14 -37.59
CA ALA A 56 -24.00 33.76 -36.24
C ALA A 56 -22.79 33.62 -35.31
N GLY A 57 -22.76 34.45 -34.28
CA GLY A 57 -21.67 34.51 -33.31
C GLY A 57 -21.49 33.18 -32.61
N TYR A 58 -20.25 32.69 -32.59
CA TYR A 58 -19.46 32.38 -31.39
C TYR A 58 -18.07 31.95 -31.89
N PRO A 59 -16.98 32.28 -31.18
CA PRO A 59 -15.62 31.87 -31.53
C PRO A 59 -15.39 30.37 -31.23
N ALA A 60 -16.24 29.49 -31.78
CA ALA A 60 -16.25 28.06 -31.47
C ALA A 60 -14.91 27.40 -31.78
N GLU A 61 -14.25 27.76 -32.88
CA GLU A 61 -12.95 27.19 -33.27
C GLU A 61 -11.79 27.64 -32.37
N MET A 62 -11.78 28.90 -31.94
CA MET A 62 -10.79 29.41 -30.97
C MET A 62 -10.98 28.78 -29.58
N VAL A 63 -12.23 28.55 -29.19
CA VAL A 63 -12.58 27.86 -27.93
C VAL A 63 -12.20 26.39 -28.02
N MET A 64 -12.54 25.69 -29.12
CA MET A 64 -12.20 24.28 -29.36
C MET A 64 -10.69 24.05 -29.35
N GLY A 65 -9.91 24.90 -30.04
CA GLY A 65 -8.44 24.81 -30.05
C GLY A 65 -7.82 25.03 -28.66
N ARG A 66 -8.38 25.94 -27.85
CA ARG A 66 -7.96 26.14 -26.44
C ARG A 66 -8.32 24.95 -25.57
N PHE A 67 -9.52 24.38 -25.73
CA PHE A 67 -9.96 23.20 -24.98
C PHE A 67 -9.11 21.98 -25.31
N ILE A 68 -8.84 21.69 -26.59
CA ILE A 68 -8.00 20.58 -27.03
C ILE A 68 -6.56 20.73 -26.49
N SER A 69 -6.00 21.94 -26.55
CA SER A 69 -4.70 22.22 -25.95
C SER A 69 -4.70 21.98 -24.44
N GLY A 70 -5.72 22.49 -23.74
CA GLY A 70 -5.82 22.37 -22.29
C GLY A 70 -5.94 20.92 -21.84
N ILE A 71 -6.79 20.14 -22.52
CA ILE A 71 -7.01 18.72 -22.23
C ILE A 71 -5.74 17.93 -22.50
N GLY A 72 -5.06 18.11 -23.63
CA GLY A 72 -3.86 17.34 -23.94
C GLY A 72 -2.68 17.68 -23.04
N ILE A 73 -2.52 18.95 -22.63
CA ILE A 73 -1.53 19.34 -21.62
C ILE A 73 -1.88 18.71 -20.26
N ALA A 74 -3.14 18.78 -19.84
CA ALA A 74 -3.60 18.17 -18.59
C ALA A 74 -3.37 16.66 -18.57
N ILE A 75 -3.70 15.96 -19.66
CA ILE A 75 -3.43 14.52 -19.82
C ILE A 75 -1.93 14.27 -19.74
N GLY A 76 -1.10 15.04 -20.42
CA GLY A 76 0.36 14.89 -20.37
C GLY A 76 0.93 15.03 -18.95
N ILE A 77 0.43 16.00 -18.18
CA ILE A 77 0.79 16.19 -16.76
C ILE A 77 0.30 15.03 -15.90
N ILE A 78 -0.94 14.58 -16.07
CA ILE A 78 -1.49 13.43 -15.33
C ILE A 78 -0.64 12.18 -15.60
N VAL A 79 -0.30 11.91 -16.87
CA VAL A 79 0.57 10.79 -17.24
C VAL A 79 1.95 10.92 -16.59
N LEU A 80 2.50 12.13 -16.50
CA LEU A 80 3.79 12.38 -15.85
C LEU A 80 3.74 12.05 -14.37
N VAL A 81 2.71 12.54 -13.67
CA VAL A 81 2.51 12.32 -12.23
C VAL A 81 2.27 10.84 -11.93
N VAL A 82 1.38 10.18 -12.70
CA VAL A 82 1.09 8.75 -12.52
C VAL A 82 2.34 7.91 -12.80
N SER A 83 3.12 8.26 -13.83
CA SER A 83 4.38 7.57 -14.12
C SER A 83 5.41 7.79 -13.00
N GLY A 84 5.51 9.00 -12.44
CA GLY A 84 6.36 9.27 -11.28
C GLY A 84 5.99 8.45 -10.05
N LEU A 85 4.69 8.34 -9.76
CA LEU A 85 4.18 7.46 -8.68
C LEU A 85 4.49 5.99 -8.97
N GLN A 86 4.26 5.54 -10.21
CA GLN A 86 4.56 4.17 -10.64
C GLN A 86 6.04 3.83 -10.47
N LEU A 87 6.93 4.76 -10.79
CA LEU A 87 8.37 4.61 -10.58
C LEU A 87 8.71 4.49 -9.09
N ALA A 88 8.20 5.42 -8.27
CA ALA A 88 8.46 5.44 -6.83
C ALA A 88 7.98 4.15 -6.15
N PHE A 89 6.75 3.71 -6.44
CA PHE A 89 6.20 2.47 -5.91
C PHE A 89 6.91 1.22 -6.48
N GLY A 90 7.33 1.25 -7.76
CA GLY A 90 8.14 0.19 -8.37
C GLY A 90 9.48 -0.01 -7.63
N ILE A 91 10.17 1.09 -7.31
CA ILE A 91 11.43 1.04 -6.56
C ILE A 91 11.20 0.56 -5.12
N LEU A 92 10.17 1.06 -4.45
CA LEU A 92 9.85 0.67 -3.08
C LEU A 92 9.44 -0.81 -2.98
N THR A 93 8.68 -1.32 -3.95
CA THR A 93 8.31 -2.74 -4.01
C THR A 93 9.50 -3.62 -4.31
N TRP A 94 10.43 -3.18 -5.17
CA TRP A 94 11.71 -3.87 -5.34
C TRP A 94 12.48 -3.96 -4.03
N LYS A 95 12.64 -2.84 -3.30
CA LYS A 95 13.39 -2.83 -2.03
C LYS A 95 12.77 -3.76 -0.98
N LYS A 96 11.45 -3.96 -1.00
CA LYS A 96 10.73 -4.83 -0.07
C LYS A 96 10.50 -6.27 -0.56
N LYS A 97 11.11 -6.67 -1.69
CA LYS A 97 10.86 -7.99 -2.30
C LYS A 97 11.28 -9.18 -1.44
N ASP A 98 12.27 -8.99 -0.57
CA ASP A 98 12.85 -10.04 0.27
C ASP A 98 12.26 -10.09 1.69
N ASP A 99 11.33 -9.17 2.01
CA ASP A 99 10.68 -9.11 3.31
C ASP A 99 9.36 -9.91 3.31
N LEU A 100 9.39 -11.09 3.96
CA LEU A 100 8.23 -11.97 4.12
C LEU A 100 7.15 -11.39 5.04
N VAL A 101 7.56 -10.56 6.02
CA VAL A 101 6.67 -10.04 7.07
C VAL A 101 5.85 -8.87 6.54
N ASN A 102 6.42 -8.08 5.63
CA ASN A 102 5.80 -6.87 5.06
C ASN A 102 5.27 -7.05 3.63
N THR A 103 4.70 -8.21 3.33
CA THR A 103 4.10 -8.53 2.01
C THR A 103 2.85 -7.73 1.65
N THR A 104 2.21 -7.09 2.64
CA THR A 104 1.02 -6.24 2.45
C THR A 104 1.29 -5.04 1.54
N PHE A 105 2.52 -4.49 1.55
CA PHE A 105 2.87 -3.33 0.72
C PHE A 105 2.91 -3.66 -0.79
N PRO A 106 3.69 -4.65 -1.26
CA PRO A 106 3.65 -5.04 -2.67
C PRO A 106 2.27 -5.53 -3.13
N LEU A 107 1.48 -6.16 -2.24
CA LEU A 107 0.09 -6.52 -2.53
C LEU A 107 -0.79 -5.28 -2.77
N ALA A 108 -0.74 -4.30 -1.86
CA ALA A 108 -1.55 -3.07 -1.96
C ALA A 108 -1.17 -2.25 -3.20
N VAL A 109 0.13 -2.15 -3.51
CA VAL A 109 0.60 -1.48 -4.73
C VAL A 109 0.09 -2.23 -5.97
N GLY A 110 0.19 -3.56 -6.00
CA GLY A 110 -0.34 -4.36 -7.11
C GLY A 110 -1.84 -4.14 -7.33
N ILE A 111 -2.63 -4.13 -6.26
CA ILE A 111 -4.09 -3.89 -6.35
C ILE A 111 -4.40 -2.46 -6.83
N ALA A 112 -3.72 -1.45 -6.28
CA ALA A 112 -3.96 -0.06 -6.65
C ALA A 112 -3.68 0.19 -8.14
N PHE A 113 -2.56 -0.32 -8.65
CA PHE A 113 -2.23 -0.17 -10.07
C PHE A 113 -3.05 -1.08 -10.99
N ALA A 114 -3.47 -2.27 -10.53
CA ALA A 114 -4.41 -3.10 -11.28
C ALA A 114 -5.77 -2.40 -11.44
N ALA A 115 -6.27 -1.78 -10.37
CA ALA A 115 -7.51 -1.00 -10.41
C ALA A 115 -7.42 0.21 -11.35
N LEU A 116 -6.27 0.88 -11.37
CA LEU A 116 -6.03 2.03 -12.24
C LEU A 116 -5.87 1.63 -13.71
N ALA A 117 -5.35 0.43 -14.00
CA ALA A 117 -5.18 -0.09 -15.35
C ALA A 117 -6.44 -0.75 -15.94
N LEU A 118 -7.42 -1.13 -15.11
CA LEU A 118 -8.67 -1.80 -15.53
C LEU A 118 -9.42 -1.08 -16.67
N PRO A 119 -9.61 0.25 -16.65
CA PRO A 119 -10.30 0.96 -17.72
C PRO A 119 -9.61 0.80 -19.09
N MET A 120 -8.29 0.60 -19.10
CA MET A 120 -7.50 0.42 -20.31
C MET A 120 -7.32 -1.06 -20.71
N GLY A 121 -7.78 -2.01 -19.88
CA GLY A 121 -7.58 -3.45 -20.06
C GLY A 121 -8.20 -4.06 -21.32
N PHE A 122 -9.05 -3.32 -22.03
CA PHE A 122 -9.60 -3.72 -23.34
C PHE A 122 -8.62 -3.49 -24.51
N THR A 123 -7.48 -2.86 -24.26
CA THR A 123 -6.44 -2.61 -25.27
C THR A 123 -5.23 -3.52 -25.03
N ALA A 124 -4.53 -3.90 -26.11
CA ALA A 124 -3.31 -4.71 -25.99
C ALA A 124 -2.24 -4.04 -25.11
N LEU A 125 -2.13 -2.72 -25.19
CA LEU A 125 -1.24 -1.93 -24.33
C LEU A 125 -1.68 -1.95 -22.86
N GLY A 126 -2.99 -1.84 -22.60
CA GLY A 126 -3.53 -1.94 -21.25
C GLY A 126 -3.40 -3.33 -20.63
N LEU A 127 -3.46 -4.41 -21.43
CA LEU A 127 -3.19 -5.77 -20.97
C LEU A 127 -1.73 -5.94 -20.51
N ILE A 128 -0.78 -5.38 -21.26
CA ILE A 128 0.64 -5.36 -20.87
C ILE A 128 0.81 -4.57 -19.57
N GLN A 129 0.15 -3.42 -19.46
CA GLN A 129 0.19 -2.58 -18.25
C GLN A 129 -0.46 -3.27 -17.04
N LEU A 130 -1.46 -4.12 -17.24
CA LEU A 130 -2.13 -4.89 -16.20
C LEU A 130 -1.31 -6.12 -15.75
N ALA A 131 -0.50 -6.69 -16.64
CA ALA A 131 0.30 -7.88 -16.34
C ALA A 131 1.28 -7.63 -15.17
N PHE A 132 1.96 -6.48 -15.12
CA PHE A 132 2.95 -6.22 -14.07
C PHE A 132 2.34 -6.07 -12.66
N PRO A 133 1.25 -5.30 -12.46
CA PRO A 133 0.51 -5.30 -11.20
C PRO A 133 0.01 -6.69 -10.79
N ILE A 134 -0.44 -7.52 -11.74
CA ILE A 134 -0.86 -8.90 -11.46
C ILE A 134 0.33 -9.74 -10.97
N LEU A 135 1.51 -9.62 -11.59
CA LEU A 135 2.72 -10.29 -11.13
C LEU A 135 3.10 -9.90 -9.69
N LEU A 136 2.92 -8.63 -9.32
CA LEU A 136 3.10 -8.18 -7.92
C LEU A 136 2.09 -8.86 -6.98
N ILE A 137 0.82 -8.96 -7.37
CA ILE A 137 -0.22 -9.62 -6.56
C ILE A 137 0.09 -11.10 -6.37
N VAL A 138 0.45 -11.82 -7.44
CA VAL A 138 0.82 -13.24 -7.38
C VAL A 138 2.05 -13.43 -6.50
N GLY A 139 3.11 -12.64 -6.72
CA GLY A 139 4.33 -12.73 -5.92
C GLY A 139 4.12 -12.43 -4.44
N ALA A 140 3.33 -11.41 -4.11
CA ALA A 140 2.99 -11.07 -2.73
C ALA A 140 2.12 -12.15 -2.07
N THR A 141 1.19 -12.74 -2.81
CA THR A 141 0.33 -13.83 -2.32
C THR A 141 1.16 -15.08 -2.01
N LEU A 142 2.11 -15.44 -2.88
CA LEU A 142 3.03 -16.56 -2.65
C LEU A 142 3.91 -16.31 -1.41
N ASN A 143 4.46 -15.11 -1.25
CA ASN A 143 5.24 -14.78 -0.04
C ASN A 143 4.38 -14.83 1.23
N ARG A 144 3.11 -14.41 1.16
CA ARG A 144 2.16 -14.48 2.30
C ARG A 144 1.85 -15.92 2.68
N GLN A 145 1.67 -16.81 1.70
CA GLN A 145 1.47 -18.25 1.96
C GLN A 145 2.69 -18.86 2.64
N GLN A 146 3.90 -18.59 2.15
CA GLN A 146 5.13 -19.06 2.78
C GLN A 146 5.33 -18.54 4.20
N GLY A 147 5.02 -17.26 4.44
CA GLY A 147 5.09 -16.68 5.79
C GLY A 147 4.13 -17.36 6.76
N ASN A 148 2.94 -17.73 6.31
CA ASN A 148 1.98 -18.47 7.13
C ASN A 148 2.43 -19.91 7.41
N GLU A 149 3.00 -20.61 6.43
CA GLU A 149 3.57 -21.96 6.62
C GLU A 149 4.69 -21.96 7.65
N LEU A 150 5.61 -20.99 7.57
CA LEU A 150 6.72 -20.85 8.52
C LEU A 150 6.23 -20.50 9.93
N ARG A 151 5.22 -19.64 10.06
CA ARG A 151 4.59 -19.32 11.35
C ARG A 151 3.86 -20.53 11.94
N ALA A 152 3.14 -21.29 11.11
CA ALA A 152 2.46 -22.50 11.54
C ALA A 152 3.49 -23.52 12.06
N GLN A 153 4.57 -23.78 11.31
CA GLN A 153 5.67 -24.66 11.75
C GLN A 153 6.30 -24.18 13.07
N ALA A 154 6.55 -22.88 13.22
CA ALA A 154 7.06 -22.32 14.47
C ALA A 154 6.09 -22.57 15.64
N HIS A 155 4.78 -22.38 15.45
CA HIS A 155 3.78 -22.69 16.48
C HIS A 155 3.72 -24.19 16.82
N TYR A 156 3.86 -25.08 15.84
CA TYR A 156 3.94 -26.52 16.10
C TYR A 156 5.19 -26.90 16.90
N HIS A 157 6.36 -26.31 16.60
CA HIS A 157 7.58 -26.56 17.37
C HIS A 157 7.51 -26.00 18.79
N THR A 158 6.94 -24.80 18.99
CA THR A 158 6.74 -24.24 20.35
C THR A 158 5.71 -25.05 21.14
N ALA A 159 4.63 -25.50 20.51
CA ALA A 159 3.64 -26.36 21.16
C ALA A 159 4.21 -27.73 21.54
N GLN A 160 5.06 -28.32 20.69
CA GLN A 160 5.75 -29.58 21.04
C GLN A 160 6.77 -29.40 22.17
N GLN A 161 7.44 -28.25 22.27
CA GLN A 161 8.37 -27.98 23.38
C GLN A 161 7.65 -27.82 24.74
N MET A 162 6.40 -27.34 24.76
CA MET A 162 5.63 -27.25 26.02
C MET A 162 5.12 -28.62 26.52
N THR A 163 5.00 -29.62 25.65
CA THR A 163 4.58 -30.99 26.04
C THR A 163 5.70 -31.80 26.70
N TYR A 164 6.97 -31.36 26.59
CA TYR A 164 8.14 -32.01 27.20
C TYR A 164 8.75 -31.16 28.33
N LEU A 165 7.92 -30.47 29.12
CA LEU A 165 8.40 -30.05 30.43
C LEU A 165 8.60 -31.33 31.28
N PRO A 166 9.82 -31.63 31.76
CA PRO A 166 10.02 -32.74 32.67
C PRO A 166 9.15 -32.47 33.90
N GLN A 167 8.23 -33.39 34.18
CA GLN A 167 7.56 -33.42 35.48
C GLN A 167 8.66 -33.41 36.54
N SER A 168 8.79 -32.30 37.26
CA SER A 168 9.65 -32.19 38.41
C SER A 168 9.34 -33.38 39.34
N PRO A 169 10.34 -34.14 39.81
CA PRO A 169 10.11 -35.21 40.77
C PRO A 169 9.34 -34.62 41.94
N ILE A 170 8.15 -35.17 42.20
CA ILE A 170 7.34 -34.81 43.36
C ILE A 170 8.24 -35.04 44.58
N PRO A 171 8.60 -33.99 45.36
CA PRO A 171 9.32 -34.20 46.59
C PRO A 171 8.46 -35.07 47.50
N ILE A 172 9.00 -36.22 47.88
CA ILE A 172 8.35 -37.16 48.80
C ILE A 172 8.07 -36.37 50.08
N ALA A 173 6.78 -36.14 50.34
CA ALA A 173 6.32 -35.43 51.52
C ALA A 173 6.86 -36.12 52.77
N GLU A 174 7.72 -35.39 53.47
CA GLU A 174 8.21 -35.73 54.78
C GLU A 174 7.00 -35.89 55.72
N LYS A 175 7.02 -36.99 56.46
CA LYS A 175 6.03 -37.45 57.43
C LYS A 175 5.54 -36.29 58.32
N PRO A 176 4.22 -36.04 58.47
CA PRO A 176 3.74 -34.96 59.32
C PRO A 176 4.03 -35.26 60.79
N ALA A 177 4.70 -34.32 61.46
CA ALA A 177 4.77 -34.26 62.92
C ALA A 177 3.37 -33.95 63.49
N GLU A 178 3.08 -34.54 64.65
CA GLU A 178 1.83 -34.41 65.40
C GLU A 178 1.43 -32.94 65.64
N PRO A 179 0.14 -32.59 65.55
CA PRO A 179 -0.34 -31.26 65.90
C PRO A 179 -0.46 -31.13 67.43
N VAL A 180 0.37 -30.25 68.00
CA VAL A 180 0.17 -29.71 69.35
C VAL A 180 -1.04 -28.79 69.33
N ALA A 181 -2.05 -29.16 70.11
CA ALA A 181 -3.27 -28.40 70.32
C ALA A 181 -2.98 -27.06 71.01
N VAL A 182 -3.32 -25.94 70.37
CA VAL A 182 -3.45 -24.63 71.04
C VAL A 182 -4.81 -24.00 70.73
N LYS A 183 -5.64 -24.18 71.76
CA LYS A 183 -6.78 -23.41 72.28
C LYS A 183 -7.04 -21.99 71.70
N ALA A 184 -8.25 -21.86 71.16
CA ALA A 184 -9.20 -20.74 71.08
C ALA A 184 -8.80 -19.33 71.60
N ALA A 185 -9.01 -18.33 70.75
CA ALA A 185 -9.64 -17.05 71.10
C ALA A 185 -10.22 -16.41 69.82
N ALA A 186 -11.39 -15.77 69.96
CA ALA A 186 -12.31 -15.40 68.88
C ALA A 186 -12.21 -13.89 68.52
N PRO A 187 -13.21 -13.29 67.83
CA PRO A 187 -13.05 -12.51 66.60
C PRO A 187 -13.15 -10.99 66.83
N ASP A 188 -12.88 -10.17 65.81
CA ASP A 188 -13.40 -8.79 65.60
C ASP A 188 -12.73 -8.23 64.32
N GLU A 189 -13.42 -8.12 63.17
CA GLU A 189 -14.23 -6.97 62.69
C GLU A 189 -13.48 -6.15 61.60
N PRO A 190 -14.12 -5.25 60.81
CA PRO A 190 -14.03 -5.26 59.35
C PRO A 190 -13.38 -4.02 58.67
N VAL A 191 -13.05 -4.21 57.37
CA VAL A 191 -12.95 -3.32 56.18
C VAL A 191 -13.32 -1.82 56.38
N PRO A 192 -12.54 -0.83 55.86
CA PRO A 192 -12.73 -0.25 54.51
C PRO A 192 -11.42 0.09 53.76
N ALA A 193 -11.26 -0.06 52.44
CA ALA A 193 -12.00 0.55 51.31
C ALA A 193 -11.89 2.09 51.27
N ASN A 194 -10.77 2.63 50.77
CA ASN A 194 -10.70 3.86 49.96
C ASN A 194 -9.24 4.21 49.66
N VAL A 195 -8.84 4.30 48.39
CA VAL A 195 -8.20 5.52 47.83
C VAL A 195 -8.51 5.55 46.34
N GLU A 196 -9.08 6.68 45.93
CA GLU A 196 -9.54 7.09 44.62
C GLU A 196 -8.46 7.10 43.50
N PRO A 197 -8.91 7.11 42.23
CA PRO A 197 -8.09 7.32 41.05
C PRO A 197 -7.82 8.82 40.81
N GLU A 198 -6.56 9.20 40.58
CA GLU A 198 -6.24 10.54 40.05
C GLU A 198 -6.44 10.57 38.54
N GLU A 199 -7.46 11.33 38.12
CA GLU A 199 -7.74 11.72 36.74
C GLU A 199 -6.85 12.92 36.28
N PRO A 200 -6.82 13.22 34.97
CA PRO A 200 -5.74 13.94 34.30
C PRO A 200 -5.91 15.47 34.35
N VAL A 201 -4.80 16.19 34.51
CA VAL A 201 -4.78 17.65 34.34
C VAL A 201 -4.59 17.99 32.86
N SER A 202 -5.69 18.47 32.29
CA SER A 202 -5.78 19.30 31.09
C SER A 202 -5.39 20.75 31.42
N ALA A 203 -4.48 21.34 30.65
CA ALA A 203 -4.34 22.78 30.40
C ALA A 203 -3.63 22.90 29.04
N THR A 204 -4.27 23.27 27.93
CA THR A 204 -4.80 24.60 27.62
C THR A 204 -3.71 25.66 27.76
N ASP A 205 -3.09 26.03 26.64
CA ASP A 205 -2.83 27.43 26.36
C ASP A 205 -2.90 27.67 24.85
N ALA A 206 -3.68 28.71 24.52
CA ALA A 206 -3.86 29.27 23.19
C ALA A 206 -2.96 30.54 23.07
N PRO A 207 -3.29 31.56 22.27
CA PRO A 207 -2.74 31.78 20.94
C PRO A 207 -1.97 33.12 20.83
N GLU A 208 -1.68 33.51 19.58
CA GLU A 208 -1.32 34.86 19.09
C GLU A 208 0.18 35.24 19.10
N GLU A 209 0.78 35.25 17.90
CA GLU A 209 1.13 36.48 17.14
C GLU A 209 1.20 36.18 15.64
#